data_AF-A0AAV7B8W0-F1
#
_entry.id   AF-A0AAV7B8W0-F1
#
_cell.length_a   1.000
_cell.length_b   1.000
_cell.length_c   1.000
_cell.angle_alpha   90.00
_cell.angle_beta   90.00
_cell.angle_gamma   90.00
#
_symmetry.space_group_name_H-M   'P 1'
#
loop_
_entity.id
_entity.type
_entity.pdbx_description
1 polymer ?
#
loop_
_entity_poly.entity_id
_entity_poly.type
_entity_poly.pdbx_seq_one_letter_code
_entity_poly.pdbx_strand_id
1 'polypeptide(L)'
;MERPQNKACGKDKSVSAEEALFFSACDCEDDITRGKPIRGRTKSRSLSASPGPGSTKEFRRTRSMHGPCPVTTFGPKACMLQNPKAIMHIQDPASQLLTWNKPPKSVLVIKKVRDASLLQPFKDLCVFLTEQKNMIVYVEKKVLEDPAIVNDENFGPVKKKFCTFREDFDDISNQIDFIICLGGDGTLLYASSLFQDSVPPVMAFHLGSLGFLTPFSFDNFQNQVTQVIEGNAALVLRSRLKVKVHKEHREKKNLVQNGVEENGLIVNQQEKEYGKQTKYQVLNEVVVDRGPSSYLSNVDVFLDGHLITTVQGDGNAQSFISI
;
A
#
# COMPACT_ATOMS: atom_id res chain seq x y z
N MET A 1 51.37 -17.70 45.28
CA MET A 1 52.23 -18.46 44.35
C MET A 1 51.31 -18.83 43.21
N GLU A 2 51.38 -18.30 41.98
CA GLU A 2 52.47 -17.84 41.12
C GLU A 2 52.15 -16.49 40.42
N ARG A 3 53.17 -15.82 39.89
CA ARG A 3 53.15 -14.66 38.95
C ARG A 3 53.43 -15.18 37.51
N PRO A 4 53.48 -14.39 36.40
CA PRO A 4 53.40 -12.91 36.21
C PRO A 4 52.41 -12.46 35.08
N GLN A 5 51.94 -11.18 34.99
CA GLN A 5 52.53 -9.98 34.31
C GLN A 5 53.03 -10.25 32.87
N ASN A 6 52.83 -9.45 31.80
CA ASN A 6 52.41 -8.05 31.63
C ASN A 6 52.01 -7.75 30.15
N LYS A 7 51.12 -6.76 30.02
CA LYS A 7 50.79 -5.80 28.93
C LYS A 7 51.65 -5.66 27.64
N ALA A 8 50.92 -5.68 26.52
CA ALA A 8 50.61 -4.58 25.57
C ALA A 8 51.43 -4.28 24.28
N CYS A 9 50.63 -3.85 23.27
CA CYS A 9 50.91 -3.13 22.02
C CYS A 9 51.32 -4.02 20.82
N GLY A 10 50.62 -4.12 19.68
CA GLY A 10 49.61 -3.27 19.06
C GLY A 10 50.12 -2.84 17.67
N LYS A 11 49.55 -3.40 16.59
CA LYS A 11 49.25 -2.70 15.32
C LYS A 11 48.63 -3.63 14.28
N ASP A 12 47.48 -3.18 13.79
CA ASP A 12 46.63 -3.73 12.74
C ASP A 12 47.33 -3.88 11.38
N LYS A 13 46.97 -4.95 10.66
CA LYS A 13 46.70 -4.90 9.21
C LYS A 13 45.60 -5.90 8.85
N SER A 14 44.53 -5.34 8.31
CA SER A 14 43.37 -6.01 7.72
C SER A 14 43.73 -6.75 6.43
N VAL A 15 43.22 -7.97 6.28
CA VAL A 15 43.11 -8.69 5.01
C VAL A 15 41.68 -9.20 4.92
N SER A 16 40.91 -8.60 4.01
CA SER A 16 39.59 -9.07 3.61
C SER A 16 39.77 -10.13 2.53
N ALA A 17 39.30 -11.34 2.78
CA ALA A 17 39.19 -12.39 1.78
C ALA A 17 37.92 -12.17 0.96
N GLU A 18 38.05 -12.10 -0.36
CA GLU A 18 36.94 -12.20 -1.31
C GLU A 18 36.47 -13.66 -1.37
N GLU A 19 35.19 -13.89 -1.08
CA GLU A 19 34.51 -15.12 -1.46
C GLU A 19 33.71 -14.88 -2.75
N ALA A 20 33.94 -15.80 -3.68
CA ALA A 20 33.42 -15.81 -5.04
C ALA A 20 31.89 -15.97 -5.09
N LEU A 21 31.24 -15.13 -5.91
CA LEU A 21 29.93 -15.43 -6.46
C LEU A 21 30.07 -15.61 -7.98
N PHE A 22 29.93 -16.87 -8.38
CA PHE A 22 29.80 -17.33 -9.77
C PHE A 22 28.69 -16.55 -10.49
N PHE A 23 29.05 -15.75 -11.50
CA PHE A 23 28.14 -15.32 -12.55
C PHE A 23 28.41 -16.15 -13.80
N SER A 24 27.48 -17.05 -14.12
CA SER A 24 27.45 -17.74 -15.41
C SER A 24 26.91 -16.76 -16.44
N ALA A 25 27.78 -16.18 -17.26
CA ALA A 25 27.39 -15.48 -18.47
C ALA A 25 26.88 -16.52 -19.49
N CYS A 26 25.68 -16.32 -20.02
CA CYS A 26 25.20 -17.05 -21.19
C CYS A 26 25.89 -16.45 -22.43
N ASP A 27 27.03 -17.02 -22.81
CA ASP A 27 27.58 -16.86 -24.15
C ASP A 27 26.77 -17.74 -25.12
N CYS A 28 25.95 -17.11 -25.95
CA CYS A 28 25.45 -17.73 -27.17
C CYS A 28 26.31 -17.22 -28.33
N GLU A 29 27.45 -17.88 -28.56
CA GLU A 29 28.19 -17.80 -29.82
C GLU A 29 27.47 -18.66 -30.86
N ASP A 30 26.75 -18.04 -31.79
CA ASP A 30 26.29 -18.72 -33.02
C ASP A 30 27.29 -18.44 -34.15
N ASP A 31 28.10 -19.45 -34.42
CA ASP A 31 29.07 -19.54 -35.52
C ASP A 31 28.34 -19.63 -36.88
N ILE A 32 28.46 -18.60 -37.73
CA ILE A 32 27.88 -18.61 -39.10
C ILE A 32 28.99 -18.74 -40.13
N THR A 33 29.21 -19.97 -40.57
CA THR A 33 29.92 -20.32 -41.81
C THR A 33 29.21 -19.80 -43.07
N ARG A 34 30.01 -19.32 -44.03
CA ARG A 34 29.67 -18.72 -45.32
C ARG A 34 28.81 -19.61 -46.25
N GLY A 35 27.78 -19.03 -46.87
CA GLY A 35 27.03 -19.60 -48.01
C GLY A 35 26.20 -18.54 -48.76
N LYS A 36 26.21 -18.58 -50.09
CA LYS A 36 25.86 -17.52 -51.09
C LYS A 36 24.38 -17.06 -51.14
N PRO A 37 24.08 -15.88 -51.74
CA PRO A 37 22.74 -15.29 -51.76
C PRO A 37 21.91 -15.75 -52.97
N ILE A 38 20.61 -16.03 -52.76
CA ILE A 38 19.62 -16.13 -53.83
C ILE A 38 18.42 -15.24 -53.53
N ARG A 39 18.10 -14.45 -54.54
CA ARG A 39 17.12 -13.36 -54.62
C ARG A 39 15.71 -13.95 -54.81
N GLY A 40 14.73 -13.53 -54.02
CA GLY A 40 13.32 -13.91 -54.19
C GLY A 40 12.37 -12.94 -53.48
N ARG A 41 11.49 -12.30 -54.25
CA ARG A 41 10.61 -11.19 -53.86
C ARG A 41 9.22 -11.72 -53.44
N THR A 42 8.61 -11.05 -52.46
CA THR A 42 7.15 -10.92 -52.18
C THR A 42 6.35 -12.17 -51.74
N LYS A 43 5.74 -12.11 -50.55
CA LYS A 43 4.29 -11.81 -50.34
C LYS A 43 3.91 -11.91 -48.87
N SER A 44 3.24 -10.87 -48.39
CA SER A 44 2.36 -10.87 -47.23
C SER A 44 1.23 -11.89 -47.41
N ARG A 45 0.93 -12.67 -46.37
CA ARG A 45 -0.38 -13.29 -46.13
C ARG A 45 -0.51 -13.71 -44.67
N SER A 46 -1.50 -13.12 -44.02
CA SER A 46 -2.23 -13.63 -42.88
C SER A 46 -2.87 -14.99 -43.22
N LEU A 47 -2.95 -15.88 -42.24
CA LEU A 47 -4.20 -16.50 -41.73
C LEU A 47 -3.88 -17.69 -40.82
N SER A 48 -4.58 -17.69 -39.69
CA SER A 48 -5.05 -18.81 -38.88
C SER A 48 -4.98 -20.19 -39.53
N ALA A 49 -4.29 -21.12 -38.87
CA ALA A 49 -4.48 -22.56 -39.06
C ALA A 49 -4.28 -23.27 -37.71
N SER A 50 -5.33 -23.96 -37.25
CA SER A 50 -5.29 -24.90 -36.14
C SER A 50 -4.35 -26.07 -36.46
N PRO A 51 -3.56 -26.61 -35.50
CA PRO A 51 -2.69 -27.74 -35.78
C PRO A 51 -3.45 -29.07 -35.67
N GLY A 52 -3.26 -29.93 -36.69
CA GLY A 52 -3.68 -31.33 -36.69
C GLY A 52 -2.80 -32.22 -35.78
N PRO A 53 -3.20 -33.47 -35.53
CA PRO A 53 -2.64 -34.30 -34.47
C PRO A 53 -1.39 -35.04 -34.94
N GLY A 54 -0.36 -35.07 -34.09
CA GLY A 54 0.75 -36.02 -34.19
C GLY A 54 2.15 -35.39 -34.15
N SER A 55 2.72 -35.28 -32.94
CA SER A 55 4.09 -35.70 -32.63
C SER A 55 4.42 -35.22 -31.21
N THR A 56 4.52 -36.17 -30.29
CA THR A 56 4.95 -35.97 -28.91
C THR A 56 6.44 -35.67 -28.85
N LYS A 57 6.79 -34.39 -28.76
CA LYS A 57 8.02 -33.95 -28.10
C LYS A 57 7.64 -32.90 -27.08
N GLU A 58 7.66 -33.31 -25.80
CA GLU A 58 7.51 -32.41 -24.67
C GLU A 58 8.60 -31.34 -24.73
N PHE A 59 8.26 -30.18 -25.27
CA PHE A 59 8.98 -28.96 -24.95
C PHE A 59 8.71 -28.69 -23.48
N ARG A 60 9.67 -29.05 -22.61
CA ARG A 60 9.75 -28.50 -21.26
C ARG A 60 9.75 -26.98 -21.41
N ARG A 61 8.58 -26.35 -21.21
CA ARG A 61 8.50 -24.91 -21.01
C ARG A 61 9.32 -24.60 -19.78
N THR A 62 10.53 -24.07 -19.97
CA THR A 62 11.25 -23.39 -18.92
C THR A 62 10.37 -22.23 -18.48
N ARG A 63 9.64 -22.43 -17.36
CA ARG A 63 8.91 -21.37 -16.68
C ARG A 63 9.94 -20.44 -16.05
N SER A 64 10.54 -19.57 -16.85
CA SER A 64 11.09 -18.34 -16.30
C SER A 64 9.90 -17.57 -15.74
N MET A 65 9.92 -17.33 -14.43
CA MET A 65 8.95 -16.49 -13.72
C MET A 65 9.02 -15.02 -14.16
N HIS A 66 10.04 -14.66 -14.93
CA HIS A 66 10.24 -13.31 -15.45
C HIS A 66 9.93 -13.31 -16.95
N GLY A 67 9.12 -12.34 -17.38
CA GLY A 67 8.95 -12.04 -18.79
C GLY A 67 10.31 -11.78 -19.46
N PRO A 68 10.42 -11.97 -20.79
CA PRO A 68 11.67 -11.73 -21.49
C PRO A 68 12.13 -10.30 -21.24
N CYS A 69 13.41 -10.12 -20.89
CA CYS A 69 13.99 -8.78 -20.75
C CYS A 69 13.71 -7.98 -22.03
N PRO A 70 13.31 -6.70 -21.90
CA PRO A 70 13.01 -5.89 -23.07
C PRO A 70 14.24 -5.83 -23.98
N VAL A 71 14.01 -5.93 -25.28
CA VAL A 71 15.07 -5.76 -26.28
C VAL A 71 15.60 -4.34 -26.13
N THR A 72 16.85 -4.21 -25.67
CA THR A 72 17.50 -2.92 -25.44
C THR A 72 18.18 -2.37 -26.68
N THR A 73 18.14 -3.07 -27.82
CA THR A 73 18.69 -2.63 -29.11
C THR A 73 17.60 -1.96 -29.95
N PHE A 74 17.89 -0.79 -30.49
CA PHE A 74 17.01 0.00 -31.35
C PHE A 74 17.57 0.02 -32.78
N GLY A 75 17.06 -0.86 -33.63
CA GLY A 75 17.55 -1.01 -35.00
C GLY A 75 19.03 -1.46 -35.06
N PRO A 76 19.72 -1.25 -36.21
CA PRO A 76 21.06 -1.82 -36.44
C PRO A 76 22.21 -1.08 -35.75
N LYS A 77 21.97 0.08 -35.11
CA LYS A 77 23.05 0.98 -34.65
C LYS A 77 22.84 1.60 -33.27
N ALA A 78 21.68 1.45 -32.64
CA ALA A 78 21.42 2.05 -31.35
C ALA A 78 21.11 0.99 -30.29
N CYS A 79 21.46 1.28 -29.05
CA CYS A 79 21.11 0.47 -27.89
C CYS A 79 20.94 1.37 -26.66
N MET A 80 20.21 0.87 -25.67
CA MET A 80 20.07 1.52 -24.38
C MET A 80 21.39 1.36 -23.61
N LEU A 81 22.01 2.49 -23.26
CA LEU A 81 23.18 2.47 -22.38
C LEU A 81 22.75 1.99 -20.99
N GLN A 82 23.26 0.84 -20.57
CA GLN A 82 23.01 0.33 -19.23
C GLN A 82 23.85 1.12 -18.23
N ASN A 83 23.21 2.04 -17.49
CA ASN A 83 23.83 2.76 -16.40
C ASN A 83 23.43 2.08 -15.08
N PRO A 84 24.35 1.46 -14.33
CA PRO A 84 24.03 0.79 -13.07
C PRO A 84 23.36 1.70 -12.04
N LYS A 85 23.64 3.01 -12.07
CA LYS A 85 23.01 4.01 -11.18
C LYS A 85 21.57 4.36 -11.58
N ALA A 86 21.15 4.00 -12.80
CA ALA A 86 19.79 4.22 -13.30
C ALA A 86 18.93 2.95 -13.23
N ILE A 87 19.52 1.80 -12.87
CA ILE A 87 18.78 0.55 -12.69
C ILE A 87 18.01 0.63 -11.37
N MET A 88 16.69 0.66 -11.46
CA MET A 88 15.80 0.54 -10.30
C MET A 88 15.50 -0.93 -10.03
N HIS A 89 15.83 -1.40 -8.82
CA HIS A 89 15.39 -2.71 -8.35
C HIS A 89 13.96 -2.63 -7.84
N ILE A 90 13.00 -2.94 -8.71
CA ILE A 90 11.58 -3.03 -8.36
C ILE A 90 11.27 -4.51 -8.11
N GLN A 91 10.73 -4.83 -6.93
CA GLN A 91 10.27 -6.19 -6.65
C GLN A 91 9.07 -6.52 -7.54
N ASP A 92 9.01 -7.75 -8.05
CA ASP A 92 7.84 -8.22 -8.80
C ASP A 92 6.61 -8.26 -7.87
N PRO A 93 5.58 -7.43 -8.10
CA PRO A 93 4.37 -7.40 -7.29
C PRO A 93 3.66 -8.76 -7.20
N ALA A 94 3.81 -9.63 -8.21
CA ALA A 94 3.17 -10.94 -8.23
C ALA A 94 3.87 -11.99 -7.35
N SER A 95 5.11 -11.74 -6.93
CA SER A 95 5.93 -12.67 -6.14
C SER A 95 5.90 -12.42 -4.63
N GLN A 96 5.12 -11.44 -4.17
CA GLN A 96 5.12 -11.02 -2.78
C GLN A 96 4.28 -11.97 -1.92
N LEU A 97 4.94 -12.62 -0.95
CA LEU A 97 4.31 -13.46 0.06
C LEU A 97 4.34 -12.77 1.41
N LEU A 98 3.27 -12.94 2.19
CA LEU A 98 3.22 -12.55 3.58
C LEU A 98 4.24 -13.37 4.38
N THR A 99 4.99 -12.73 5.26
CA THR A 99 5.86 -13.45 6.20
C THR A 99 5.75 -12.81 7.57
N TRP A 100 5.46 -13.64 8.57
CA TRP A 100 5.37 -13.22 9.95
C TRP A 100 6.72 -13.38 10.64
N ASN A 101 7.37 -12.27 10.99
CA ASN A 101 8.57 -12.31 11.83
C ASN A 101 8.26 -12.88 13.23
N LYS A 102 7.03 -12.66 13.69
CA LYS A 102 6.46 -13.21 14.93
C LYS A 102 5.00 -13.57 14.64
N PRO A 103 4.46 -14.66 15.23
CA PRO A 103 3.08 -15.02 15.02
C PRO A 103 2.15 -13.88 15.48
N PRO A 104 1.15 -13.48 14.67
CA PRO A 104 0.25 -12.39 15.01
C PRO A 104 -0.60 -12.78 16.22
N LYS A 105 -0.86 -11.82 17.10
CA LYS A 105 -1.65 -11.98 18.34
C LYS A 105 -2.85 -11.04 18.38
N SER A 106 -2.78 -9.88 17.75
CA SER A 106 -3.87 -8.91 17.72
C SER A 106 -4.45 -8.74 16.32
N VAL A 107 -5.77 -8.63 16.26
CA VAL A 107 -6.51 -8.47 15.02
C VAL A 107 -7.53 -7.35 15.16
N LEU A 108 -7.53 -6.42 14.22
CA LEU A 108 -8.58 -5.41 14.10
C LEU A 108 -9.68 -5.93 13.18
N VAL A 109 -10.92 -6.00 13.67
CA VAL A 109 -12.08 -6.39 12.87
C VAL A 109 -12.93 -5.17 12.55
N ILE A 110 -13.02 -4.84 11.26
CA ILE A 110 -13.83 -3.73 10.73
C ILE A 110 -15.03 -4.33 10.02
N LYS A 111 -16.24 -3.91 10.36
CA LYS A 111 -17.47 -4.28 9.64
C LYS A 111 -18.13 -3.07 9.01
N LYS A 112 -18.82 -3.26 7.89
CA LYS A 112 -19.68 -2.21 7.32
C LYS A 112 -20.76 -1.79 8.33
N VAL A 113 -20.94 -0.48 8.45
CA VAL A 113 -21.87 0.14 9.40
C VAL A 113 -23.31 -0.06 8.91
N ARG A 114 -24.25 -0.28 9.85
CA ARG A 114 -25.70 -0.45 9.60
C ARG A 114 -26.08 -1.56 8.61
N ASP A 115 -25.23 -2.58 8.45
CA ASP A 115 -25.53 -3.74 7.61
C ASP A 115 -25.86 -4.95 8.49
N ALA A 116 -27.14 -5.30 8.55
CA ALA A 116 -27.63 -6.40 9.38
C ALA A 116 -27.15 -7.77 8.88
N SER A 117 -26.88 -7.91 7.57
CA SER A 117 -26.40 -9.17 6.98
C SER A 117 -25.03 -9.59 7.52
N LEU A 118 -24.25 -8.62 8.02
CA LEU A 118 -22.90 -8.85 8.54
C LEU A 118 -22.89 -9.23 10.02
N LEU A 119 -24.01 -9.14 10.74
CA LEU A 119 -24.03 -9.36 12.19
C LEU A 119 -23.62 -10.79 12.54
N GLN A 120 -24.18 -11.80 11.85
CA GLN A 120 -23.86 -13.19 12.11
C GLN A 120 -22.40 -13.53 11.68
N PRO A 121 -21.96 -13.20 10.45
CA PRO A 121 -20.56 -13.35 10.04
C PRO A 121 -19.56 -12.69 11.00
N PHE A 122 -19.87 -11.49 11.49
CA PHE A 122 -19.03 -10.80 12.46
C PHE A 122 -18.93 -11.56 13.79
N LYS A 123 -20.06 -12.07 14.32
CA LYS A 123 -20.07 -12.88 15.54
C LYS A 123 -19.25 -14.16 15.36
N ASP A 124 -19.49 -14.88 14.27
CA ASP A 124 -18.80 -16.15 13.96
C ASP A 124 -17.29 -15.95 13.84
N LEU A 125 -16.86 -14.90 13.13
CA LEU A 125 -15.46 -14.54 12.99
C LEU A 125 -14.83 -14.22 14.35
N CYS A 126 -15.47 -13.38 15.15
CA CYS A 126 -14.91 -12.95 16.44
C CYS A 126 -14.83 -14.10 17.44
N VAL A 127 -15.82 -15.01 17.46
CA VAL A 127 -15.80 -16.25 18.26
C VAL A 127 -14.61 -17.11 17.82
N PHE A 128 -14.45 -17.35 16.52
CA PHE A 128 -13.35 -18.12 15.97
C PHE A 128 -11.97 -17.55 16.38
N LEU A 129 -11.76 -16.24 16.21
CA LEU A 129 -10.50 -15.58 16.55
C LEU A 129 -10.19 -15.64 18.05
N THR A 130 -11.21 -15.45 18.89
CA THR A 130 -11.03 -15.38 20.34
C THR A 130 -10.90 -16.77 20.97
N GLU A 131 -11.75 -17.72 20.59
CA GLU A 131 -11.84 -19.02 21.25
C GLU A 131 -10.94 -20.07 20.62
N GLN A 132 -10.84 -20.10 19.29
CA GLN A 132 -10.06 -21.13 18.59
C GLN A 132 -8.63 -20.68 18.32
N LYS A 133 -8.41 -19.40 18.01
CA LYS A 133 -7.08 -18.85 17.71
C LYS A 133 -6.43 -18.12 18.88
N ASN A 134 -7.15 -17.91 19.99
CA ASN A 134 -6.67 -17.22 21.19
C ASN A 134 -6.03 -15.85 20.89
N MET A 135 -6.68 -15.06 20.04
CA MET A 135 -6.22 -13.74 19.62
C MET A 135 -6.95 -12.61 20.34
N ILE A 136 -6.29 -11.46 20.44
CA ILE A 136 -6.89 -10.22 20.96
C ILE A 136 -7.63 -9.54 19.81
N VAL A 137 -8.95 -9.45 19.93
CA VAL A 137 -9.81 -8.83 18.92
C VAL A 137 -10.06 -7.36 19.29
N TYR A 138 -9.71 -6.47 18.37
CA TYR A 138 -9.99 -5.04 18.45
C TYR A 138 -11.18 -4.67 17.56
N VAL A 139 -12.08 -3.85 18.10
CA VAL A 139 -13.26 -3.34 17.38
C VAL A 139 -13.53 -1.89 17.78
N GLU A 140 -14.13 -1.11 16.89
CA GLU A 140 -14.55 0.26 17.22
C GLU A 140 -15.66 0.20 18.30
N LYS A 141 -15.59 1.09 19.29
CA LYS A 141 -16.56 1.11 20.40
C LYS A 141 -18.02 1.15 19.93
N LYS A 142 -18.30 1.94 18.87
CA LYS A 142 -19.66 2.07 18.29
C LYS A 142 -20.23 0.74 17.79
N VAL A 143 -19.38 -0.20 17.37
CA VAL A 143 -19.83 -1.54 16.93
C VAL A 143 -20.46 -2.30 18.09
N LEU A 144 -19.90 -2.19 19.30
CA LEU A 144 -20.39 -2.91 20.47
C LEU A 144 -21.62 -2.26 21.13
N GLU A 145 -21.95 -1.04 20.74
CA GLU A 145 -23.15 -0.29 21.15
C GLU A 145 -24.37 -0.64 20.28
N ASP A 146 -24.18 -1.39 19.18
CA ASP A 146 -25.27 -1.87 18.32
C ASP A 146 -26.25 -2.76 19.13
N PRO A 147 -27.56 -2.44 19.17
CA PRO A 147 -28.54 -3.21 19.93
C PRO A 147 -28.55 -4.70 19.60
N ALA A 148 -28.28 -5.07 18.34
CA ALA A 148 -28.26 -6.48 17.91
C ALA A 148 -27.04 -7.26 18.45
N ILE A 149 -26.01 -6.57 18.92
CA ILE A 149 -24.82 -7.14 19.56
C ILE A 149 -24.95 -7.03 21.09
N VAL A 150 -25.53 -5.95 21.61
CA VAL A 150 -25.76 -5.76 23.05
C VAL A 150 -26.75 -6.79 23.60
N ASN A 151 -27.84 -7.05 22.89
CA ASN A 151 -28.94 -7.90 23.38
C ASN A 151 -28.68 -9.41 23.18
N ASP A 152 -27.55 -9.79 22.58
CA ASP A 152 -27.20 -11.19 22.36
C ASP A 152 -26.43 -11.74 23.58
N GLU A 153 -27.13 -12.52 24.41
CA GLU A 153 -26.57 -13.14 25.60
C GLU A 153 -25.47 -14.17 25.28
N ASN A 154 -25.60 -14.89 24.16
CA ASN A 154 -24.63 -15.91 23.75
C ASN A 154 -23.28 -15.27 23.35
N PHE A 155 -23.33 -14.03 22.85
CA PHE A 155 -22.13 -13.28 22.47
C PHE A 155 -21.50 -12.50 23.62
N GLY A 156 -22.19 -12.39 24.76
CA GLY A 156 -21.75 -11.66 25.95
C GLY A 156 -20.37 -12.04 26.49
N PRO A 157 -20.03 -13.34 26.64
CA PRO A 157 -18.72 -13.77 27.13
C PRO A 157 -17.56 -13.37 26.21
N VAL A 158 -17.76 -13.44 24.89
CA VAL A 158 -16.76 -13.08 23.88
C VAL A 158 -16.60 -11.57 23.83
N LYS A 159 -17.71 -10.82 23.89
CA LYS A 159 -17.72 -9.34 23.92
C LYS A 159 -16.84 -8.78 25.05
N LYS A 160 -16.84 -9.41 26.22
CA LYS A 160 -16.03 -8.98 27.38
C LYS A 160 -14.52 -9.12 27.17
N LYS A 161 -14.09 -9.92 26.19
CA LYS A 161 -12.67 -10.14 25.85
C LYS A 161 -12.15 -9.15 24.80
N PHE A 162 -13.03 -8.36 24.16
CA PHE A 162 -12.62 -7.43 23.13
C PHE A 162 -11.91 -6.20 23.70
N CYS A 163 -10.93 -5.73 22.93
CA CYS A 163 -10.39 -4.39 23.08
C CYS A 163 -11.23 -3.43 22.23
N THR A 164 -11.60 -2.29 22.80
CA THR A 164 -12.33 -1.25 22.06
C THR A 164 -11.49 0.00 21.95
N PHE A 165 -11.69 0.74 20.85
CA PHE A 165 -11.06 2.02 20.62
C PHE A 165 -12.09 3.03 20.09
N ARG A 166 -11.76 4.31 20.24
CA ARG A 166 -12.49 5.45 19.67
C ARG A 166 -11.62 6.11 18.61
N GLU A 167 -12.13 6.18 17.39
CA GLU A 167 -11.44 6.67 16.19
C GLU A 167 -10.67 7.98 16.40
N ASP A 168 -11.27 8.98 17.05
CA ASP A 168 -10.68 10.32 17.19
C ASP A 168 -9.76 10.48 18.41
N PHE A 169 -9.68 9.48 19.30
CA PHE A 169 -9.05 9.64 20.62
C PHE A 169 -7.95 8.63 20.91
N ASP A 170 -8.08 7.40 20.41
CA ASP A 170 -7.23 6.28 20.79
C ASP A 170 -6.36 5.87 19.59
N ASP A 171 -5.03 5.91 19.74
CA ASP A 171 -4.09 5.44 18.72
C ASP A 171 -3.84 3.93 18.84
N ILE A 172 -4.31 3.18 17.84
CA ILE A 172 -4.16 1.72 17.74
C ILE A 172 -3.06 1.30 16.77
N SER A 173 -2.35 2.25 16.13
CA SER A 173 -1.47 1.97 14.99
C SER A 173 -0.38 0.93 15.31
N ASN A 174 0.14 0.93 16.54
CA ASN A 174 1.19 0.02 17.00
C ASN A 174 0.67 -1.18 17.81
N GLN A 175 -0.65 -1.37 17.88
CA GLN A 175 -1.29 -2.44 18.67
C GLN A 175 -1.83 -3.57 17.81
N ILE A 176 -1.93 -3.36 16.49
CA ILE A 176 -2.62 -4.26 15.56
C ILE A 176 -1.61 -4.99 14.67
N ASP A 177 -1.60 -6.32 14.70
CA ASP A 177 -0.72 -7.12 13.84
C ASP A 177 -1.30 -7.34 12.43
N PHE A 178 -2.63 -7.44 12.31
CA PHE A 178 -3.33 -7.52 11.02
C PHE A 178 -4.79 -7.09 11.12
N ILE A 179 -5.42 -6.84 9.96
CA ILE A 179 -6.76 -6.28 9.86
C ILE A 179 -7.65 -7.26 9.08
N ILE A 180 -8.86 -7.51 9.57
CA ILE A 180 -9.92 -8.19 8.83
C ILE A 180 -11.07 -7.22 8.58
N CYS A 181 -11.42 -7.05 7.31
CA CYS A 181 -12.56 -6.24 6.88
C CYS A 181 -13.72 -7.14 6.45
N LEU A 182 -14.93 -6.87 6.96
CA LEU A 182 -16.19 -7.49 6.57
C LEU A 182 -17.07 -6.45 5.86
N GLY A 183 -17.16 -6.55 4.54
CA GLY A 183 -17.99 -5.64 3.75
C GLY A 183 -17.43 -5.35 2.35
N GLY A 184 -17.64 -4.13 1.88
CA GLY A 184 -17.12 -3.67 0.58
C GLY A 184 -15.88 -2.80 0.71
N ASP A 185 -15.51 -2.16 -0.40
CA ASP A 185 -14.31 -1.32 -0.53
C ASP A 185 -14.21 -0.20 0.52
N GLY A 186 -15.35 0.36 0.95
CA GLY A 186 -15.39 1.40 1.99
C GLY A 186 -14.80 0.96 3.34
N THR A 187 -14.85 -0.34 3.67
CA THR A 187 -14.20 -0.85 4.89
C THR A 187 -12.67 -0.81 4.79
N LEU A 188 -12.14 -0.95 3.58
CA LEU A 188 -10.71 -0.82 3.31
C LEU A 188 -10.26 0.64 3.33
N LEU A 189 -11.10 1.57 2.85
CA LEU A 189 -10.85 3.01 2.99
C LEU A 189 -10.80 3.43 4.45
N TYR A 190 -11.72 2.91 5.26
CA TYR A 190 -11.71 3.12 6.70
C TYR A 190 -10.46 2.54 7.37
N ALA A 191 -10.05 1.31 6.99
CA ALA A 191 -8.78 0.77 7.46
C ALA A 191 -7.60 1.70 7.09
N SER A 192 -7.54 2.21 5.86
CA SER A 192 -6.49 3.14 5.46
C SER A 192 -6.52 4.47 6.23
N SER A 193 -7.68 4.97 6.66
CA SER A 193 -7.76 6.20 7.44
C SER A 193 -7.23 6.04 8.86
N LEU A 194 -7.39 4.86 9.46
CA LEU A 194 -6.87 4.56 10.80
C LEU A 194 -5.34 4.47 10.86
N PHE A 195 -4.67 4.06 9.77
CA PHE A 195 -3.21 3.84 9.75
C PHE A 195 -2.51 4.81 8.80
N GLN A 196 -2.11 5.99 9.31
CA GLN A 196 -1.47 7.05 8.51
C GLN A 196 0.02 6.81 8.21
N ASP A 197 0.64 5.80 8.83
CA ASP A 197 2.04 5.43 8.58
C ASP A 197 2.12 4.00 8.00
N SER A 198 2.59 3.03 8.79
CA SER A 198 2.63 1.62 8.39
C SER A 198 1.25 0.99 8.53
N VAL A 199 0.78 0.31 7.48
CA VAL A 199 -0.50 -0.41 7.49
C VAL A 199 -0.25 -1.89 7.72
N PRO A 200 -0.84 -2.52 8.76
CA PRO A 200 -0.80 -3.97 8.91
C PRO A 200 -1.44 -4.68 7.71
N PRO A 201 -1.08 -5.95 7.43
CA PRO A 201 -1.71 -6.72 6.35
C PRO A 201 -3.23 -6.74 6.49
N VAL A 202 -3.94 -6.49 5.38
CA VAL A 202 -5.41 -6.39 5.37
C VAL A 202 -6.01 -7.54 4.59
N MET A 203 -6.86 -8.31 5.26
CA MET A 203 -7.68 -9.37 4.69
C MET A 203 -9.12 -8.88 4.60
N ALA A 204 -9.69 -8.81 3.39
CA ALA A 204 -11.02 -8.22 3.20
C ALA A 204 -12.00 -9.20 2.55
N PHE A 205 -13.07 -9.49 3.28
CA PHE A 205 -14.17 -10.36 2.86
C PHE A 205 -15.32 -9.54 2.27
N HIS A 206 -15.81 -9.95 1.11
CA HIS A 206 -17.08 -9.46 0.58
C HIS A 206 -18.23 -10.34 1.09
N LEU A 207 -19.33 -9.68 1.45
CA LEU A 207 -20.58 -10.33 1.85
C LEU A 207 -21.68 -9.66 1.04
N GLY A 208 -21.95 -10.22 -0.14
CA GLY A 208 -22.82 -9.63 -1.16
C GLY A 208 -22.14 -9.60 -2.53
N SER A 209 -22.31 -8.51 -3.27
CA SER A 209 -21.64 -8.31 -4.56
C SER A 209 -20.12 -8.28 -4.38
N LEU A 210 -19.41 -8.96 -5.28
CA LEU A 210 -17.94 -8.94 -5.33
C LEU A 210 -17.44 -7.50 -5.53
N GLY A 211 -16.62 -7.01 -4.60
CA GLY A 211 -15.95 -5.71 -4.68
C GLY A 211 -14.60 -5.82 -5.40
N PHE A 212 -14.02 -4.68 -5.79
CA PHE A 212 -12.71 -4.67 -6.44
C PHE A 212 -11.57 -4.87 -5.43
N LEU A 213 -11.76 -4.43 -4.18
CA LEU A 213 -10.74 -4.50 -3.14
C LEU A 213 -10.93 -5.67 -2.16
N THR A 214 -12.04 -6.40 -2.24
CA THR A 214 -12.46 -7.45 -1.29
C THR A 214 -12.53 -8.84 -1.93
N PRO A 215 -11.38 -9.50 -2.17
CA PRO A 215 -11.32 -10.70 -3.00
C PRO A 215 -11.86 -11.97 -2.33
N PHE A 216 -11.96 -12.00 -1.00
CA PHE A 216 -12.29 -13.21 -0.25
C PHE A 216 -13.80 -13.37 -0.08
N SER A 217 -14.36 -14.52 -0.44
CA SER A 217 -15.70 -14.89 0.03
C SER A 217 -15.61 -15.28 1.50
N PHE A 218 -16.64 -14.92 2.28
CA PHE A 218 -16.74 -15.33 3.68
C PHE A 218 -17.02 -16.84 3.85
N ASP A 219 -17.35 -17.53 2.75
CA ASP A 219 -17.46 -18.99 2.75
C ASP A 219 -16.12 -19.62 3.16
N ASN A 220 -16.15 -20.50 4.16
CA ASN A 220 -14.96 -21.16 4.69
C ASN A 220 -13.86 -20.18 5.19
N PHE A 221 -14.26 -19.05 5.78
CA PHE A 221 -13.32 -18.04 6.29
C PHE A 221 -12.29 -18.63 7.26
N GLN A 222 -12.64 -19.66 8.03
CA GLN A 222 -11.77 -20.29 9.04
C GLN A 222 -10.46 -20.81 8.44
N ASN A 223 -10.54 -21.49 7.29
CA ASN A 223 -9.36 -21.98 6.58
C ASN A 223 -8.53 -20.83 6.01
N GLN A 224 -9.19 -19.86 5.40
CA GLN A 224 -8.51 -18.71 4.77
C GLN A 224 -7.78 -17.85 5.81
N VAL A 225 -8.43 -17.55 6.94
CA VAL A 225 -7.82 -16.82 8.06
C VAL A 225 -6.65 -17.62 8.64
N THR A 226 -6.78 -18.95 8.74
CA THR A 226 -5.68 -19.80 9.20
C THR A 226 -4.47 -19.73 8.27
N GLN A 227 -4.67 -19.79 6.95
CA GLN A 227 -3.58 -19.64 5.97
C GLN A 227 -2.86 -18.30 6.10
N VAL A 228 -3.61 -17.21 6.32
CA VAL A 228 -3.04 -15.88 6.54
C VAL A 228 -2.21 -15.86 7.83
N ILE A 229 -2.73 -16.39 8.94
CA ILE A 229 -2.00 -16.44 10.23
C ILE A 229 -0.72 -17.28 10.13
N GLU A 230 -0.73 -18.36 9.34
CA GLU A 230 0.44 -19.21 9.09
C GLU A 230 1.45 -18.59 8.12
N GLY A 231 1.11 -17.46 7.48
CA GLY A 231 1.98 -16.77 6.52
C GLY A 231 1.91 -17.34 5.09
N ASN A 232 0.98 -18.25 4.81
CA ASN A 232 0.82 -18.88 3.50
C ASN A 232 -0.12 -18.07 2.58
N ALA A 233 0.06 -16.75 2.53
CA ALA A 233 -0.80 -15.85 1.77
C ALA A 233 0.01 -14.94 0.84
N ALA A 234 -0.47 -14.77 -0.39
CA ALA A 234 0.06 -13.78 -1.31
C ALA A 234 -0.39 -12.37 -0.88
N LEU A 235 0.49 -11.39 -1.06
CA LEU A 235 0.21 -9.98 -0.79
C LEU A 235 0.18 -9.18 -2.08
N VAL A 236 -0.68 -8.18 -2.10
CA VAL A 236 -0.69 -7.14 -3.13
C VAL A 236 -0.47 -5.81 -2.43
N LEU A 237 0.67 -5.17 -2.71
CA LEU A 237 0.92 -3.81 -2.25
C LEU A 237 0.14 -2.82 -3.11
N ARG A 238 -0.75 -2.07 -2.47
CA ARG A 238 -1.45 -0.92 -3.08
C ARG A 238 -0.77 0.36 -2.61
N SER A 239 -0.33 1.17 -3.55
CA SER A 239 0.25 2.48 -3.27
C SER A 239 -0.79 3.40 -2.60
N ARG A 240 -0.31 4.42 -1.88
CA ARG A 240 -1.14 5.48 -1.29
C ARG A 240 -0.58 6.85 -1.66
N LEU A 241 -1.47 7.82 -1.83
CA LEU A 241 -1.11 9.21 -2.05
C LEU A 241 -0.80 9.89 -0.72
N LYS A 242 0.36 10.54 -0.66
CA LYS A 242 0.73 11.40 0.46
C LYS A 242 0.33 12.83 0.16
N VAL A 243 -0.67 13.33 0.87
CA VAL A 243 -1.23 14.67 0.69
C VAL A 243 -0.73 15.58 1.79
N LYS A 244 -0.34 16.80 1.42
CA LYS A 244 0.06 17.87 2.35
C LYS A 244 -0.81 19.08 2.08
N VAL A 245 -1.58 19.50 3.07
CA VAL A 245 -2.42 20.70 2.99
C VAL A 245 -1.66 21.84 3.66
N HIS A 246 -1.35 22.87 2.88
CA HIS A 246 -0.73 24.10 3.35
C HIS A 246 -1.79 25.20 3.34
N LYS A 247 -2.23 25.63 4.53
CA LYS A 247 -3.19 26.73 4.64
C LYS A 247 -2.43 28.03 4.84
N GLU A 248 -2.57 28.95 3.89
CA GLU A 248 -2.08 30.31 4.06
C GLU A 248 -2.98 31.05 5.06
N HIS A 249 -2.38 31.62 6.10
CA HIS A 249 -3.10 32.50 7.01
C HIS A 249 -3.18 33.88 6.33
N ARG A 250 -4.35 34.24 5.80
CA ARG A 250 -4.59 35.64 5.43
C ARG A 250 -4.52 36.47 6.70
N GLU A 251 -3.43 37.19 6.89
CA GLU A 251 -3.38 38.29 7.85
C GLU A 251 -4.57 39.20 7.55
N LYS A 252 -5.55 39.25 8.46
CA LYS A 252 -6.47 40.37 8.47
C LYS A 252 -5.60 41.59 8.69
N LYS A 253 -5.35 42.37 7.64
CA LYS A 253 -4.90 43.75 7.80
C LYS A 253 -5.95 44.41 8.68
N ASN A 254 -5.71 44.46 9.98
CA ASN A 254 -6.40 45.39 10.85
C ASN A 254 -6.10 46.75 10.24
N LEU A 255 -7.12 47.35 9.63
CA LEU A 255 -7.15 48.79 9.40
C LEU A 255 -6.91 49.41 10.78
N VAL A 256 -5.67 49.79 11.05
CA VAL A 256 -5.33 50.62 12.20
C VAL A 256 -6.11 51.91 11.99
N GLN A 257 -7.22 52.03 12.70
CA GLN A 257 -7.89 53.30 12.88
C GLN A 257 -6.90 54.14 13.68
N ASN A 258 -6.39 55.20 13.05
CA ASN A 258 -5.49 56.16 13.67
C ASN A 258 -6.12 56.66 14.98
N GLY A 259 -5.55 56.23 16.10
CA GLY A 259 -5.79 56.77 17.42
C GLY A 259 -4.45 56.81 18.14
N VAL A 260 -3.86 58.01 18.21
CA VAL A 260 -2.84 58.35 19.22
C VAL A 260 -3.58 58.25 20.58
N GLU A 261 -3.09 57.51 21.58
CA GLU A 261 -2.27 58.07 22.67
C GLU A 261 -1.61 56.97 23.52
N GLU A 262 -0.32 57.19 23.79
CA GLU A 262 0.38 57.08 25.07
C GLU A 262 0.08 55.89 26.02
N ASN A 263 0.87 54.81 25.90
CA ASN A 263 1.59 54.14 26.99
C ASN A 263 2.33 52.87 26.51
N GLY A 264 3.55 53.07 26.00
CA GLY A 264 4.76 52.44 26.55
C GLY A 264 4.99 50.93 26.58
N LEU A 265 4.19 50.06 25.94
CA LEU A 265 4.50 48.61 25.89
C LEU A 265 4.35 48.01 24.49
N ILE A 266 5.46 47.98 23.75
CA ILE A 266 5.58 47.21 22.51
C ILE A 266 5.92 45.77 22.90
N VAL A 267 4.89 44.91 23.03
CA VAL A 267 5.10 43.46 23.04
C VAL A 267 5.22 43.01 21.59
N ASN A 268 6.45 43.00 21.07
CA ASN A 268 6.77 42.31 19.82
C ASN A 268 6.75 40.79 20.08
N GLN A 269 5.55 40.21 20.15
CA GLN A 269 5.35 38.79 19.90
C GLN A 269 4.73 38.62 18.52
N GLN A 270 5.52 38.94 17.49
CA GLN A 270 5.30 38.35 16.17
C GLN A 270 5.86 36.93 16.19
N GLU A 271 5.17 36.03 16.89
CA GLU A 271 5.29 34.61 16.55
C GLU A 271 4.64 34.46 15.17
N LYS A 272 5.48 34.41 14.14
CA LYS A 272 5.07 33.93 12.82
C LYS A 272 4.64 32.47 12.98
N GLU A 273 3.35 32.25 13.26
CA GLU A 273 2.72 30.94 13.11
C GLU A 273 2.81 30.56 11.63
N TYR A 274 3.88 29.85 11.26
CA TYR A 274 3.95 29.14 9.99
C TYR A 274 2.70 28.27 9.88
N GLY A 275 1.89 28.53 8.85
CA GLY A 275 0.56 27.95 8.68
C GLY A 275 0.55 26.44 8.95
N LYS A 276 -0.38 26.01 9.80
CA LYS A 276 -0.55 24.60 10.21
C LYS A 276 -0.59 23.70 8.97
N GLN A 277 0.48 22.93 8.76
CA GLN A 277 0.57 21.95 7.70
C GLN A 277 -0.04 20.63 8.18
N THR A 278 -1.08 20.15 7.51
CA THR A 278 -1.68 18.84 7.80
C THR A 278 -1.26 17.83 6.74
N LYS A 279 -1.00 16.58 7.17
CA LYS A 279 -0.57 15.48 6.31
C LYS A 279 -1.63 14.38 6.33
N TYR A 280 -1.89 13.77 5.17
CA TYR A 280 -2.84 12.67 5.01
C TYR A 280 -2.27 11.59 4.09
N GLN A 281 -2.59 10.33 4.35
CA GLN A 281 -2.44 9.23 3.41
C GLN A 281 -3.80 8.85 2.85
N VAL A 282 -3.88 8.72 1.53
CA VAL A 282 -5.13 8.49 0.81
C VAL A 282 -4.99 7.27 -0.10
N LEU A 283 -5.93 6.33 -0.02
CA LEU A 283 -5.87 5.08 -0.79
C LEU A 283 -6.46 5.22 -2.20
N ASN A 284 -7.62 5.86 -2.34
CA ASN A 284 -8.29 5.96 -3.64
C ASN A 284 -7.95 7.26 -4.36
N GLU A 285 -8.42 8.38 -3.82
CA GLU A 285 -8.42 9.65 -4.54
C GLU A 285 -8.55 10.83 -3.59
N VAL A 286 -8.02 11.98 -4.05
CA VAL A 286 -8.15 13.27 -3.39
C VAL A 286 -9.09 14.12 -4.22
N VAL A 287 -10.14 14.65 -3.60
CA VAL A 287 -11.11 15.51 -4.26
C VAL A 287 -10.99 16.92 -3.72
N VAL A 288 -10.96 17.89 -4.63
CA VAL A 288 -11.02 19.32 -4.31
C VAL A 288 -12.25 19.89 -4.98
N ASP A 289 -13.23 20.29 -4.17
CA ASP A 289 -14.52 20.81 -4.63
C ASP A 289 -14.80 22.23 -4.10
N ARG A 290 -15.78 22.91 -4.72
CA ARG A 290 -16.18 24.28 -4.34
C ARG A 290 -17.00 24.34 -3.04
N GLY A 291 -17.32 23.20 -2.44
CA GLY A 291 -18.21 23.08 -1.30
C GLY A 291 -19.60 23.67 -1.59
N PRO A 292 -20.23 24.33 -0.60
CA PRO A 292 -21.57 24.90 -0.76
C PRO A 292 -21.60 26.21 -1.57
N SER A 293 -20.46 26.70 -2.05
CA SER A 293 -20.39 27.95 -2.81
C SER A 293 -21.21 27.87 -4.10
N SER A 294 -22.04 28.87 -4.40
CA SER A 294 -22.72 28.97 -5.69
C SER A 294 -21.80 29.42 -6.85
N TYR A 295 -20.59 29.88 -6.54
CA TYR A 295 -19.59 30.31 -7.52
C TYR A 295 -18.66 29.16 -7.90
N LEU A 296 -18.21 29.15 -9.16
CA LEU A 296 -17.19 28.21 -9.66
C LEU A 296 -15.90 28.34 -8.84
N SER A 297 -15.28 27.20 -8.52
CA SER A 297 -13.93 27.19 -7.96
C SER A 297 -12.91 27.44 -9.07
N ASN A 298 -11.88 28.23 -8.78
CA ASN A 298 -10.71 28.40 -9.63
C ASN A 298 -9.54 27.68 -8.94
N VAL A 299 -9.11 26.56 -9.53
CA VAL A 299 -8.06 25.71 -8.97
C VAL A 299 -6.89 25.64 -9.95
N ASP A 300 -5.75 26.20 -9.55
CA ASP A 300 -4.52 26.11 -10.33
C ASP A 300 -3.82 24.77 -10.08
N VAL A 301 -3.51 24.03 -11.15
CA VAL A 301 -2.87 22.72 -11.08
C VAL A 301 -1.43 22.83 -11.55
N PHE A 302 -0.50 22.46 -10.66
CA PHE A 302 0.93 22.45 -10.94
C PHE A 302 1.47 21.02 -10.96
N LEU A 303 2.34 20.70 -11.93
CA LEU A 303 3.11 19.46 -11.97
C LEU A 303 4.61 19.82 -11.95
N ASP A 304 5.36 19.27 -11.00
CA ASP A 304 6.80 19.54 -10.82
C ASP A 304 7.16 21.04 -10.86
N GLY A 305 6.32 21.87 -10.23
CA GLY A 305 6.50 23.32 -10.14
C GLY A 305 5.99 24.13 -11.35
N HIS A 306 5.48 23.48 -12.38
CA HIS A 306 5.00 24.13 -13.61
C HIS A 306 3.47 24.17 -13.63
N LEU A 307 2.89 25.36 -13.89
CA LEU A 307 1.45 25.50 -14.07
C LEU A 307 1.03 24.74 -15.34
N ILE A 308 0.16 23.74 -15.17
CA ILE A 308 -0.38 22.95 -16.27
C ILE A 308 -1.66 23.58 -16.77
N THR A 309 -2.58 23.89 -15.86
CA THR A 309 -3.89 24.47 -16.20
C THR A 309 -4.56 25.10 -14.98
N THR A 310 -5.51 25.98 -15.23
CA THR A 310 -6.46 26.48 -14.23
C THR A 310 -7.81 25.85 -14.49
N VAL A 311 -8.29 25.10 -13.52
CA VAL A 311 -9.58 24.43 -13.55
C VAL A 311 -10.64 25.38 -13.01
N GLN A 312 -11.64 25.73 -13.84
CA GLN A 312 -12.82 26.49 -13.43
C GLN A 312 -14.06 25.61 -13.50
N GLY A 313 -14.75 25.37 -12.40
CA GLY A 313 -15.90 24.47 -12.41
C GLY A 313 -16.63 24.33 -11.08
N ASP A 314 -17.71 23.55 -11.10
CA ASP A 314 -18.49 23.20 -9.90
C ASP A 314 -17.75 22.25 -8.93
N GLY A 315 -16.44 22.03 -9.12
CA GLY A 315 -15.69 20.96 -8.45
C GLY A 315 -15.77 19.59 -9.16
N ASN A 316 -16.63 19.43 -10.17
CA ASN A 316 -16.68 18.22 -11.02
C ASN A 316 -15.60 18.17 -12.10
N ALA A 317 -14.81 19.23 -12.26
CA ALA A 317 -13.48 19.07 -12.81
C ALA A 317 -12.60 18.46 -11.72
N GLN A 318 -12.92 17.19 -11.42
CA GLN A 318 -12.23 16.35 -10.47
C GLN A 318 -10.76 16.35 -10.89
N SER A 319 -9.92 17.06 -10.15
CA SER A 319 -8.48 16.87 -10.23
C SER A 319 -8.20 15.54 -9.55
N PHE A 320 -8.54 14.45 -10.22
CA PHE A 320 -8.23 13.11 -9.74
C PHE A 320 -6.73 12.96 -9.73
N ILE A 321 -6.15 12.97 -8.55
CA ILE A 321 -4.97 12.17 -8.34
C ILE A 321 -5.52 10.83 -7.87
N SER A 322 -5.64 9.90 -8.81
CA SER A 322 -5.91 8.49 -8.55
C SER A 322 -4.60 7.72 -8.73
N ILE A 323 -4.46 6.62 -8.00
CA ILE A 323 -3.26 5.79 -7.98
C ILE A 323 -3.30 4.77 -9.09
#